data_AF-A0A3E3DXY3-F1
#
_entry.id   AF-A0A3E3DXY3-F1
#
_cell.length_a   1.000
_cell.length_b   1.000
_cell.length_c   1.000
_cell.angle_alpha   90.00
_cell.angle_beta   90.00
_cell.angle_gamma   90.00
#
_symmetry.space_group_name_H-M   'P 1'
#
loop_
_entity.id
_entity.type
_entity.pdbx_description
1 polymer ?
#
loop_
_entity_poly.entity_id
_entity_poly.type
_entity_poly.pdbx_seq_one_letter_code
_entity_poly.pdbx_strand_id
1 'polypeptide(L)'
;MKNEKIIKQIAQPILEQLEKYEKQFGKTEFRSLPEIHFVLDKTHDGPVMIEDIELTDELLEELETYIQEQIEAKHKPTILH
;
A
#
# COMPACT_ATOMS: atom_id res chain seq x y z
N MET A 1 4.96 0.88 17.21
CA MET A 1 3.78 1.71 17.58
C MET A 1 2.51 0.99 17.16
N LYS A 2 1.33 1.28 17.74
CA LYS A 2 0.07 0.59 17.36
C LYS A 2 -0.24 0.75 15.86
N ASN A 3 0.03 1.94 15.32
CA ASN A 3 -0.20 2.30 13.91
C ASN A 3 0.61 1.43 12.94
N GLU A 4 1.90 1.17 13.18
CA GLU A 4 2.72 0.33 12.29
C GLU A 4 2.16 -1.09 12.10
N LYS A 5 1.58 -1.67 13.16
CA LYS A 5 1.01 -3.01 13.07
C LYS A 5 -0.26 -3.02 12.22
N ILE A 6 -1.06 -1.96 12.33
CA ILE A 6 -2.29 -1.75 11.57
C ILE A 6 -1.95 -1.49 10.09
N ILE A 7 -1.01 -0.59 9.83
CA ILE A 7 -0.49 -0.29 8.49
C ILE A 7 -0.04 -1.58 7.80
N LYS A 8 0.72 -2.43 8.49
CA LYS A 8 1.13 -3.74 7.96
C LYS A 8 -0.05 -4.67 7.68
N GLN A 9 -1.04 -4.72 8.57
CA GLN A 9 -2.23 -5.55 8.38
C GLN A 9 -3.06 -5.11 7.16
N ILE A 10 -3.17 -3.80 6.91
CA ILE A 10 -3.89 -3.26 5.76
C ILE A 10 -3.05 -3.39 4.48
N ALA A 11 -1.75 -3.12 4.56
CA ALA A 11 -0.83 -3.18 3.43
C ALA A 11 -0.61 -4.59 2.89
N GLN A 12 -0.55 -5.60 3.76
CA GLN A 12 -0.26 -6.98 3.38
C GLN A 12 -1.22 -7.53 2.30
N PRO A 13 -2.56 -7.49 2.45
CA PRO A 13 -3.47 -7.98 1.42
C PRO A 13 -3.34 -7.20 0.10
N ILE A 14 -3.02 -5.90 0.16
CA ILE A 14 -2.81 -5.05 -1.02
C ILE A 14 -1.55 -5.50 -1.77
N LEU A 15 -0.44 -5.69 -1.06
CA LEU A 15 0.82 -6.18 -1.61
C LEU A 15 0.63 -7.57 -2.25
N GLU A 16 -0.02 -8.51 -1.55
CA GLU A 16 -0.31 -9.84 -2.09
C GLU A 16 -1.14 -9.78 -3.37
N GLN A 17 -2.08 -8.82 -3.46
CA GLN A 17 -2.89 -8.63 -4.65
C GLN A 17 -2.08 -8.04 -5.81
N LEU A 18 -1.18 -7.08 -5.55
CA LEU A 18 -0.23 -6.56 -6.54
C LEU A 18 0.69 -7.67 -7.07
N GLU A 19 1.18 -8.56 -6.22
CA GLU A 19 1.99 -9.71 -6.64
C GLU A 19 1.20 -10.67 -7.53
N LYS A 20 -0.09 -10.89 -7.23
CA LYS A 20 -0.96 -11.71 -8.09
C LYS A 20 -1.14 -11.05 -9.44
N TYR A 21 -1.34 -9.74 -9.50
CA TYR A 21 -1.41 -9.01 -10.77
C TYR A 21 -0.11 -9.14 -11.56
N GLU A 22 1.04 -8.92 -10.94
CA GLU A 22 2.36 -9.08 -11.58
C GLU A 22 2.53 -10.49 -12.20
N LYS A 23 2.19 -11.54 -11.44
CA LYS A 23 2.25 -12.93 -11.91
C LYS A 23 1.23 -13.23 -13.01
N GLN A 24 0.05 -12.61 -12.97
CA GLN A 24 -1.02 -12.79 -13.95
C GLN A 24 -0.71 -12.06 -15.28
N PHE A 25 -0.05 -10.90 -15.23
CA PHE A 25 0.43 -10.17 -16.42
C PHE A 25 1.76 -10.73 -16.98
N GLY A 26 2.46 -11.57 -16.23
CA GLY A 26 3.07 -12.80 -16.74
C GLY A 26 4.35 -12.73 -17.58
N LYS A 27 4.83 -11.59 -18.09
CA LYS A 27 6.10 -11.55 -18.88
C LYS A 27 6.92 -10.26 -18.81
N THR A 28 6.45 -9.24 -18.11
CA THR A 28 7.15 -7.96 -18.05
C THR A 28 7.06 -7.54 -16.60
N GLU A 29 8.20 -7.56 -15.89
CA GLU A 29 8.33 -6.75 -14.68
C GLU A 29 7.72 -5.38 -14.98
N PHE A 30 6.96 -4.82 -14.05
CA PHE A 30 6.35 -3.51 -14.26
C PHE A 30 7.40 -2.57 -14.84
N ARG A 31 7.14 -2.06 -16.06
CA ARG A 31 8.09 -1.20 -16.79
C ARG A 31 8.46 0.06 -15.99
N SER A 32 7.60 0.41 -15.04
CA SER A 32 7.70 1.51 -14.11
C SER A 32 7.05 1.06 -12.80
N LEU A 33 7.57 1.52 -11.68
CA LEU A 33 7.02 1.18 -10.37
C LEU A 33 5.54 1.58 -10.31
N PRO A 34 4.65 0.69 -9.86
CA PRO A 34 3.28 1.09 -9.59
C PRO A 34 3.26 2.17 -8.49
N GLU A 35 2.44 3.19 -8.70
CA GLU A 35 2.16 4.25 -7.72
C GLU A 35 0.76 4.00 -7.14
N ILE A 36 0.62 4.17 -5.83
CA ILE A 36 -0.62 3.90 -5.12
C ILE A 36 -1.07 5.17 -4.42
N HIS A 37 -2.34 5.51 -4.60
CA HIS A 37 -2.99 6.61 -3.92
C HIS A 37 -4.34 6.15 -3.37
N PHE A 38 -4.55 6.33 -2.07
CA PHE A 38 -5.82 6.06 -1.40
C PHE A 38 -6.67 7.32 -1.41
N VAL A 39 -7.94 7.14 -1.78
CA VAL A 39 -8.93 8.21 -1.75
C VAL A 39 -10.06 7.77 -0.84
N LEU A 40 -10.32 8.54 0.21
CA LEU A 40 -11.51 8.34 1.02
C LEU A 40 -12.73 8.77 0.21
N ASP A 41 -13.72 7.89 0.16
CA ASP A 41 -14.99 8.21 -0.44
C ASP A 41 -15.75 9.20 0.45
N LYS A 42 -15.80 10.46 0.03
CA LYS A 42 -16.43 11.56 0.77
C LYS A 42 -17.96 11.56 0.69
N THR A 43 -18.56 10.56 0.03
CA THR A 43 -20.03 10.41 0.00
C THR A 43 -20.56 9.77 1.29
N HIS A 44 -19.67 9.20 2.11
CA HIS A 44 -19.99 8.71 3.44
C HIS A 44 -19.97 9.87 4.46
N ASP A 45 -21.09 10.12 5.11
CA ASP A 45 -21.29 11.21 6.08
C ASP A 45 -20.73 10.86 7.48
N GLY A 46 -19.56 10.20 7.54
CA GLY A 46 -18.97 9.71 8.79
C GLY A 46 -17.52 9.23 8.65
N PRO A 47 -16.80 9.08 9.78
CA PRO A 47 -15.41 8.63 9.78
C PRO A 47 -15.31 7.25 9.15
N VAL A 48 -14.36 7.07 8.24
CA VAL A 48 -14.08 5.76 7.64
C VAL A 48 -13.28 4.96 8.66
N MET A 49 -13.90 3.95 9.24
CA MET A 49 -13.28 3.11 10.28
C MET A 49 -12.87 1.76 9.69
N ILE A 50 -11.64 1.33 9.96
CA ILE A 50 -11.22 -0.07 9.79
C ILE A 50 -11.08 -0.67 11.18
N GLU A 51 -11.91 -1.67 11.46
CA GLU A 51 -12.05 -2.26 12.79
C GLU A 51 -12.43 -1.19 13.84
N ASP A 52 -11.46 -0.71 14.60
CA ASP A 52 -11.60 0.30 15.67
C ASP A 52 -10.72 1.55 15.41
N ILE A 53 -10.15 1.69 14.22
CA ILE A 53 -9.25 2.79 13.86
C ILE A 53 -9.90 3.69 12.82
N GLU A 54 -9.91 4.98 13.11
CA GLU A 54 -10.29 6.02 12.16
C GLU A 54 -9.20 6.18 11.10
N LEU A 55 -9.58 5.99 9.84
CA LEU A 55 -8.73 6.32 8.70
C LEU A 55 -8.70 7.83 8.55
N THR A 56 -7.71 8.45 9.18
CA THR A 56 -7.37 9.85 8.96
C THR A 56 -6.49 9.98 7.71
N ASP A 57 -6.45 11.17 7.12
CA ASP A 57 -5.54 11.46 6.02
C ASP A 57 -4.06 11.15 6.39
N GLU A 58 -3.65 11.42 7.63
CA GLU A 58 -2.31 11.10 8.14
C GLU A 58 -2.01 9.59 8.08
N LEU A 59 -2.95 8.74 8.51
CA LEU A 59 -2.75 7.29 8.45
C LEU A 59 -2.71 6.77 7.02
N LEU A 60 -3.46 7.40 6.11
CA LEU A 60 -3.42 7.07 4.69
C LEU A 60 -2.07 7.44 4.08
N GLU A 61 -1.54 8.62 4.36
CA GLU A 61 -0.21 9.03 3.90
C GLU A 61 0.89 8.06 4.40
N GLU A 62 0.82 7.64 5.67
CA GLU A 62 1.74 6.63 6.22
C GLU A 62 1.59 5.27 5.51
N LEU A 63 0.35 4.86 5.22
CA LEU A 63 0.06 3.62 4.51
C LEU A 63 0.54 3.65 3.05
N GLU A 64 0.31 4.74 2.33
CA GLU A 64 0.83 4.96 0.97
C GLU A 64 2.35 4.84 0.95
N THR A 65 3.01 5.57 1.84
CA THR A 65 4.47 5.57 1.96
C THR A 65 4.99 4.16 2.21
N TYR A 66 4.40 3.46 3.19
CA TYR A 66 4.82 2.10 3.52
C TYR A 66 4.68 1.14 2.33
N ILE A 67 3.55 1.17 1.63
CA ILE A 67 3.32 0.28 0.48
C ILE A 67 4.26 0.65 -0.68
N GLN A 68 4.48 1.94 -0.94
CA GLN A 68 5.40 2.40 -1.97
C GLN A 68 6.83 1.94 -1.69
N GLU A 69 7.29 2.05 -0.44
CA GLU A 69 8.60 1.53 -0.01
C GLU A 69 8.71 0.01 -0.21
N GLN A 70 7.66 -0.77 0.09
CA GLN A 70 7.66 -2.22 -0.14
C GLN A 70 7.73 -2.57 -1.64
N ILE A 71 7.00 -1.83 -2.48
CA ILE A 71 7.06 -1.97 -3.93
C ILE A 71 8.47 -1.65 -4.43
N GLU A 72 9.04 -0.51 -4.02
CA GLU A 72 10.39 -0.12 -4.38
C GLU A 72 11.44 -1.12 -3.94
N ALA A 73 11.37 -1.61 -2.70
CA ALA A 73 12.29 -2.62 -2.17
C ALA A 73 12.23 -3.93 -2.95
N LYS A 74 11.05 -4.27 -3.50
CA LYS A 74 10.86 -5.46 -4.33
C LYS A 74 11.42 -5.30 -5.75
N HIS A 75 11.32 -4.10 -6.32
CA HIS A 75 11.65 -3.81 -7.72
C HIS A 75 13.03 -3.17 -7.95
N LYS A 76 13.58 -2.46 -6.98
CA LYS A 76 14.99 -2.04 -6.99
C LYS A 76 15.77 -3.08 -6.18
N PRO A 77 16.48 -4.03 -6.81
CA PRO A 77 17.52 -4.74 -6.08
C PRO A 77 18.47 -3.66 -5.55
N THR A 78 18.68 -3.62 -4.24
CA THR A 78 19.62 -2.71 -3.60
C THR A 78 20.98 -2.85 -4.29
N ILE A 79 21.30 -1.98 -5.25
CA ILE A 79 22.69 -1.81 -5.67
C ILE A 79 23.34 -1.00 -4.55
N LEU A 80 23.81 -1.73 -3.54
CA LEU A 80 24.87 -1.25 -2.66
C LEU A 80 26.12 -1.10 -3.54
N HIS A 81 26.43 0.14 -3.93
CA HIS A 81 27.74 0.52 -4.44
C HIS A 81 28.69 0.81 -3.27
#